data_AF-A0AA92TFI9-F1
#
_entry.id   AF-A0AA92TFI9-F1
#
_cell.length_a   1.000
_cell.length_b   1.000
_cell.length_c   1.000
_cell.angle_alpha   90.00
_cell.angle_beta   90.00
_cell.angle_gamma   90.00
#
_symmetry.space_group_name_H-M   'P 1'
#
loop_
_entity.id
_entity.type
_entity.pdbx_description
1 polymer ?
#
loop_
_entity_poly.entity_id
_entity_poly.type
_entity_poly.pdbx_seq_one_letter_code
_entity_poly.pdbx_strand_id
1 'polypeptide(L)' 'MNEKGKKIFVKAMEERYDETFRHRSLGRNVSYKHLIKLECYKLLKDILGIEEYKPFKMYW' A
#
# COMPACT_ATOMS: atom_id res chain seq x y z
N MET A 1 -17.81 -9.26 17.90
CA MET A 1 -16.47 -8.78 18.30
C MET A 1 -16.59 -7.94 19.55
N ASN A 2 -15.88 -8.29 20.62
CA ASN A 2 -15.79 -7.44 21.82
C ASN A 2 -14.94 -6.19 21.50
N GLU A 3 -15.27 -5.05 22.11
CA GLU A 3 -14.61 -3.75 21.87
C GLU A 3 -13.09 -3.82 22.07
N LYS A 4 -12.61 -4.61 23.05
CA LYS A 4 -11.18 -4.86 23.27
C LYS A 4 -10.50 -5.51 22.06
N GLY A 5 -11.17 -6.46 21.41
CA GLY A 5 -10.65 -7.15 20.23
C GLY A 5 -10.57 -6.24 19.01
N LYS A 6 -11.58 -5.37 18.82
CA LYS A 6 -11.55 -4.35 17.74
C LYS A 6 -10.35 -3.41 17.90
N LYS A 7 -10.10 -2.91 19.11
CA LYS A 7 -8.97 -2.00 19.36
C LYS A 7 -7.61 -2.64 19.07
N ILE A 8 -7.41 -3.91 19.47
CA ILE A 8 -6.18 -4.64 19.20
C ILE A 8 -5.98 -4.81 17.69
N PHE A 9 -7.04 -5.19 16.97
CA PHE A 9 -6.98 -5.38 15.53
C PHE A 9 -6.68 -4.08 14.78
N VAL A 10 -7.39 -2.99 15.09
CA VAL A 10 -7.17 -1.68 14.47
C VAL A 10 -5.72 -1.22 14.70
N LYS A 11 -5.21 -1.37 15.92
CA LYS A 11 -3.83 -1.01 16.24
C LYS A 11 -2.82 -1.82 15.41
N ALA A 12 -2.97 -3.14 15.35
CA ALA A 12 -2.07 -3.99 14.56
C ALA A 12 -2.15 -3.68 13.05
N MET A 13 -3.32 -3.31 12.54
CA MET A 13 -3.48 -2.86 11.16
C MET A 13 -2.76 -1.54 10.88
N GLU A 14 -2.88 -0.57 11.78
CA GLU A 14 -2.18 0.72 11.64
C GLU A 14 -0.67 0.53 11.65
N GLU A 15 -0.15 -0.25 12.61
CA GLU A 15 1.27 -0.61 12.67
C GLU A 15 1.74 -1.25 11.36
N ARG A 16 0.97 -2.20 10.83
CA ARG A 16 1.26 -2.86 9.55
C ARG A 16 1.24 -1.90 8.35
N TYR A 17 0.39 -0.88 8.36
CA TYR A 17 0.34 0.11 7.29
C TYR A 17 1.50 1.09 7.31
N ASP A 18 2.01 1.39 8.50
CA ASP A 18 3.14 2.29 8.70
C ASP A 18 4.51 1.60 8.48
N GLU A 19 4.56 0.27 8.57
CA GLU A 19 5.74 -0.51 8.20
C GLU A 19 6.25 -0.14 6.79
N THR A 20 7.57 0.03 6.67
CA THR A 20 8.23 0.39 5.42
C THR A 20 9.04 -0.77 4.85
N PHE A 21 9.08 -0.87 3.52
CA PHE A 21 9.91 -1.83 2.80
C PHE A 21 10.66 -1.15 1.66
N ARG A 22 11.77 -1.75 1.22
CA ARG A 22 12.57 -1.23 0.11
C ARG A 22 11.85 -1.49 -1.22
N HIS A 23 11.30 -0.43 -1.82
CA HIS A 23 10.59 -0.55 -3.10
C HIS A 23 11.59 -0.61 -4.26
N ARG A 24 11.70 -1.78 -4.92
CA ARG A 24 12.72 -2.06 -5.95
C ARG A 24 12.74 -1.03 -7.08
N SER A 25 11.58 -0.71 -7.66
CA SER A 25 11.50 0.22 -8.80
C SER A 25 11.73 1.69 -8.43
N LEU A 26 11.56 2.06 -7.16
CA LEU A 26 11.69 3.46 -6.71
C LEU A 26 13.03 3.71 -6.00
N GLY A 27 13.78 2.67 -5.67
CA GLY A 27 15.07 2.79 -4.99
C GLY A 27 14.99 3.46 -3.62
N ARG A 28 13.83 3.43 -2.95
CA ARG A 28 13.62 4.04 -1.63
C ARG A 28 12.70 3.20 -0.76
N ASN A 29 12.71 3.46 0.55
CA ASN A 29 11.77 2.81 1.47
C ASN A 29 10.40 3.48 1.36
N VAL A 30 9.36 2.65 1.30
CA VAL A 30 7.97 3.06 1.10
C VAL A 30 7.11 2.31 2.11
N SER A 31 6.20 3.02 2.79
CA SER A 31 5.24 2.35 3.68
C SER A 31 4.13 1.66 2.89
N TYR A 32 3.48 0.65 3.48
CA TYR A 32 2.32 0.02 2.85
C TYR A 32 1.20 1.02 2.57
N LYS A 33 1.00 2.00 3.46
CA LYS A 33 0.07 3.13 3.24
C LYS A 33 0.42 3.93 1.97
N HIS A 34 1.70 4.23 1.77
CA HIS A 34 2.16 4.94 0.58
C HIS A 34 2.08 4.07 -0.68
N LEU A 35 2.32 2.76 -0.58
CA LEU A 35 2.15 1.81 -1.68
C LEU A 35 0.71 1.84 -2.21
N ILE A 36 -0.30 1.82 -1.33
CA ILE A 36 -1.71 1.91 -1.73
C ILE A 36 -1.95 3.19 -2.55
N LYS A 37 -1.39 4.32 -2.11
CA LYS A 37 -1.48 5.59 -2.84
C LYS A 37 -0.83 5.52 -4.23
N LEU A 38 0.30 4.83 -4.37
CA LEU A 38 0.97 4.62 -5.66
C LEU A 38 0.11 3.75 -6.60
N GLU A 39 -0.55 2.72 -6.09
CA GLU A 39 -1.48 1.90 -6.89
C GLU A 39 -2.66 2.74 -7.39
N CYS A 40 -3.24 3.60 -6.55
CA CYS A 40 -4.29 4.52 -6.99
C CYS A 40 -3.82 5.47 -8.11
N TYR A 41 -2.57 5.95 -8.05
CA TYR A 41 -2.02 6.76 -9.14
C TYR A 41 -1.87 6.00 -10.45
N LYS A 42 -1.51 4.71 -10.41
CA LYS A 42 -1.45 3.88 -11.62
C LYS A 42 -2.83 3.68 -12.23
N LEU A 43 -3.84 3.39 -11.39
CA LEU A 43 -5.23 3.27 -11.85
C LEU A 43 -5.74 4.58 -12.46
N LEU A 44 -5.42 5.71 -11.84
CA LEU A 44 -5.79 7.02 -12.38
C LEU A 44 -5.18 7.25 -13.77
N LYS A 45 -3.90 6.92 -13.97
CA LYS A 45 -3.23 7.05 -15.28
C LYS A 45 -3.86 6.16 -16.35
N ASP A 46 -4.28 4.95 -15.97
CA ASP A 46 -4.94 3.99 -16.87
C ASP A 46 -6.31 4.51 -17.30
N ILE A 47 -7.12 4.99 -16.36
CA ILE A 47 -8.43 5.62 -16.62
C ILE A 47 -8.28 6.85 -17.53
N LEU A 48 -7.18 7.61 -17.39
CA LEU A 48 -6.88 8.77 -18.22
C LEU A 48 -6.23 8.40 -19.58
N GLY A 49 -5.97 7.12 -19.85
CA GLY A 49 -5.34 6.66 -21.09
C GLY A 49 -3.86 7.06 -21.26
N ILE A 50 -3.18 7.40 -20.16
CA ILE A 50 -1.77 7.85 -20.18
C ILE A 50 -0.82 6.66 -20.19
N GLU A 51 -1.09 5.66 -19.35
CA GLU A 51 -0.23 4.49 -19.15
C GLU A 51 -1.09 3.30 -18.71
N GLU A 52 -0.89 2.14 -19.34
CA GLU A 52 -1.62 0.91 -19.00
C GLU A 52 -1.30 0.46 -17.56
N TYR A 53 -2.34 0.14 -16.79
CA TYR A 53 -2.20 -0.30 -15.41
C TYR A 53 -1.36 -1.58 -15.30
N LYS A 54 -0.27 -1.51 -14.53
CA LYS A 54 0.55 -2.67 -14.13
C LYS A 54 0.52 -2.84 -12.61
N PRO A 55 -0.11 -3.92 -12.10
CA PRO A 55 -0.26 -4.13 -10.67
C PRO A 55 1.09 -4.31 -10.00
N PHE A 56 1.23 -3.77 -8.79
CA PHE A 56 2.39 -4.07 -7.97
C PHE A 56 2.42 -5.56 -7.59
N LYS A 57 3.57 -6.21 -7.83
CA LYS A 57 3.84 -7.57 -7.38
C LYS A 57 4.88 -7.53 -6.28
N MET A 58 4.49 -7.98 -5.10
CA MET A 58 5.43 -8.13 -4.00
C MET A 58 6.16 -9.47 -4.15
N TYR A 59 7.48 -9.39 -4.28
CA TYR A 59 8.36 -10.56 -4.32
C TYR A 59 8.92 -10.73 -2.91
N TRP A 60 8.13 -11.38 -2.06
CA TRP A 60 8.55 -11.97 -0.79
C TRP A 60 9.30 -13.26 -1.07
#